data_AF-Q31MP0-F1
#
_entry.id   AF-Q31MP0-F1
#
_cell.length_a   1.000
_cell.length_b   1.000
_cell.length_c   1.000
_cell.angle_alpha   90.00
_cell.angle_beta   90.00
_cell.angle_gamma   90.00
#
_symmetry.space_group_name_H-M   'P 1'
#
loop_
_entity.id
_entity.type
_entity.pdbx_description
1 polymer ?
#
loop_
_entity_poly.entity_id
_entity_poly.type
_entity_poly.pdbx_seq_one_letter_code
_entity_poly.pdbx_strand_id
1 'polypeptide(L)'
;MDLSNPTTLANLEAAFGGESMANRKYLFFADVCKKLGLTDLAKLFRETANQETEHAFAHFRLLHPELVVANPESLSEEEKKQIAARCLELAIEGETYEFTTMYPEFYAQAVTERDASAAAEFKEQEEESREHAGIFKTAAKNFGLLTPIEEYHAKQYGVALQALESGTASKAPADSNPATQKWICLQCSVIYDPAEGDLDSGIAPGTPFAAIPEDWSCPICGVTKKSFVPYQEPAIAA
;
A
#
# COMPACT_ATOMS: atom_id res chain seq x y z
N MET A 1 -15.75 -15.92 -8.36
CA MET A 1 -14.68 -16.63 -7.63
C MET A 1 -14.81 -16.25 -6.16
N ASP A 2 -14.65 -17.17 -5.23
CA ASP A 2 -14.74 -16.86 -3.80
C ASP A 2 -13.36 -16.46 -3.27
N LEU A 3 -13.10 -15.15 -3.23
CA LEU A 3 -11.86 -14.59 -2.69
C LEU A 3 -11.82 -14.59 -1.15
N SER A 4 -12.90 -15.00 -0.48
CA SER A 4 -12.86 -15.21 0.98
C SER A 4 -12.03 -16.42 1.38
N ASN A 5 -11.65 -17.27 0.41
CA ASN A 5 -10.66 -18.31 0.60
C ASN A 5 -9.24 -17.71 0.62
N PRO A 6 -8.58 -17.66 1.78
CA PRO A 6 -7.29 -16.97 1.93
C PRO A 6 -6.20 -17.59 1.07
N THR A 7 -6.27 -18.90 0.77
CA THR A 7 -5.28 -19.58 -0.08
C THR A 7 -5.40 -19.16 -1.54
N THR A 8 -6.62 -18.99 -2.05
CA THR A 8 -6.82 -18.57 -3.45
C THR A 8 -6.40 -17.11 -3.64
N LEU A 9 -6.69 -16.24 -2.66
CA LEU A 9 -6.28 -14.84 -2.69
C LEU A 9 -4.76 -14.73 -2.74
N ALA A 10 -4.06 -15.36 -1.78
CA ALA A 10 -2.59 -15.34 -1.74
C ALA A 10 -1.95 -15.92 -3.01
N ASN A 11 -2.54 -16.97 -3.59
CA ASN A 11 -2.06 -17.54 -4.85
C ASN A 11 -2.21 -16.56 -6.03
N LEU A 12 -3.29 -15.78 -6.08
CA LEU A 12 -3.49 -14.78 -7.14
C LEU A 12 -2.56 -13.59 -6.98
N GLU A 13 -2.33 -13.12 -5.75
CA GLU A 13 -1.34 -12.08 -5.46
C GLU A 13 0.08 -12.53 -5.82
N ALA A 14 0.45 -13.75 -5.43
CA ALA A 14 1.74 -14.34 -5.79
C ALA A 14 1.89 -14.51 -7.32
N ALA A 15 0.83 -14.92 -8.02
CA ALA A 15 0.83 -14.99 -9.48
C ALA A 15 0.99 -13.60 -10.11
N PHE A 16 0.23 -12.61 -9.66
CA PHE A 16 0.35 -11.22 -10.12
C PHE A 16 1.77 -10.67 -9.94
N GLY A 17 2.37 -10.87 -8.76
CA GLY A 17 3.77 -10.50 -8.49
C GLY A 17 4.75 -11.26 -9.36
N GLY A 18 4.55 -12.57 -9.53
CA GLY A 18 5.35 -13.45 -10.38
C GLY A 18 5.40 -12.99 -11.84
N GLU A 19 4.23 -12.74 -12.45
CA GLU A 19 4.12 -12.28 -13.83
C GLU A 19 4.65 -10.85 -14.00
N SER A 20 4.46 -9.99 -13.01
CA SER A 20 5.04 -8.63 -13.00
C SER A 20 6.56 -8.66 -13.01
N MET A 21 7.18 -9.53 -12.18
CA MET A 21 8.63 -9.74 -12.20
C MET A 21 9.11 -10.34 -13.53
N ALA A 22 8.37 -11.30 -14.10
CA ALA A 22 8.69 -11.92 -15.38
C ALA A 22 8.71 -10.87 -16.51
N ASN A 23 7.68 -10.03 -16.60
CA ASN A 23 7.62 -8.90 -17.53
C ASN A 23 8.87 -8.01 -17.43
N ARG A 24 9.23 -7.53 -16.23
CA ARG A 24 10.37 -6.62 -16.05
C ARG A 24 11.70 -7.28 -16.42
N LYS A 25 11.90 -8.55 -16.07
CA LYS A 25 13.07 -9.33 -16.50
C LYS A 25 13.16 -9.44 -18.02
N TYR A 26 12.08 -9.79 -18.70
CA TYR A 26 12.09 -9.97 -20.15
C TYR A 26 12.30 -8.65 -20.91
N LEU A 27 11.77 -7.53 -20.42
CA LEU A 27 12.10 -6.21 -20.98
C LEU A 27 13.60 -5.88 -20.84
N PHE A 28 14.20 -6.20 -19.70
CA PHE A 28 15.65 -6.05 -19.49
C PHE A 28 16.45 -6.98 -20.43
N PHE A 29 16.07 -8.26 -20.53
CA PHE A 29 16.73 -9.21 -21.44
C PHE A 29 16.63 -8.77 -22.90
N ALA A 30 15.50 -8.19 -23.30
CA ALA A 30 15.34 -7.62 -24.63
C ALA A 30 16.33 -6.48 -24.90
N ASP A 31 16.56 -5.59 -23.92
CA ASP A 31 17.54 -4.52 -24.04
C ASP A 31 18.98 -5.08 -24.17
N VAL A 32 19.32 -6.07 -23.34
CA VAL A 32 20.61 -6.78 -23.43
C VAL A 32 20.79 -7.42 -24.81
N CYS A 33 19.82 -8.20 -25.28
CA CYS A 33 19.89 -8.87 -26.59
C CYS A 33 20.01 -7.87 -27.74
N LYS A 34 19.31 -6.73 -27.66
CA LYS A 34 19.43 -5.65 -28.64
C LYS A 34 20.85 -5.08 -28.68
N LYS A 35 21.45 -4.80 -27.52
CA LYS A 35 22.84 -4.31 -27.42
C LYS A 35 23.86 -5.30 -27.96
N LEU A 36 23.56 -6.60 -27.90
CA LEU A 36 24.39 -7.68 -28.46
C LEU A 36 24.15 -7.93 -29.96
N GLY A 37 23.24 -7.20 -30.60
CA GLY A 37 22.88 -7.40 -32.02
C GLY A 37 21.96 -8.59 -32.29
N LEU A 38 21.47 -9.27 -31.24
CA LEU A 38 20.53 -10.41 -31.32
C LEU A 38 19.09 -9.91 -31.47
N THR A 39 18.80 -9.24 -32.58
CA THR A 39 17.56 -8.49 -32.78
C THR A 39 16.30 -9.35 -32.71
N ASP A 40 16.29 -10.55 -33.30
CA ASP A 40 15.12 -11.44 -33.28
C ASP A 40 14.82 -11.95 -31.87
N LEU A 41 15.87 -12.28 -31.10
CA LEU A 41 15.72 -12.69 -29.71
C LEU A 41 15.24 -11.54 -28.81
N ALA A 42 15.74 -10.33 -29.05
CA ALA A 42 15.25 -9.14 -28.36
C ALA A 42 13.76 -8.89 -28.64
N LYS A 43 13.31 -9.12 -29.87
CA LYS A 43 11.89 -9.02 -30.25
C LYS A 43 11.05 -10.07 -29.53
N LEU A 44 11.51 -11.32 -29.51
CA LEU A 44 10.85 -12.41 -28.79
C LEU A 44 10.66 -12.07 -27.32
N PHE A 45 11.71 -11.60 -26.63
CA PHE A 45 11.60 -11.20 -25.23
C PHE A 45 10.59 -10.05 -24.99
N ARG A 46 10.50 -9.07 -25.90
CA ARG A 46 9.47 -8.01 -25.79
C ARG A 46 8.07 -8.55 -25.99
N GLU A 47 7.88 -9.43 -26.98
CA GLU A 47 6.60 -10.08 -27.23
C GLU A 47 6.16 -10.93 -26.03
N THR A 48 7.07 -11.70 -25.43
CA THR A 48 6.78 -12.46 -24.20
C THR A 48 6.50 -11.54 -23.02
N ALA A 49 7.26 -10.46 -22.83
CA ALA A 49 6.99 -9.50 -21.76
C ALA A 49 5.55 -8.93 -21.86
N ASN A 50 5.09 -8.62 -23.08
CA ASN A 50 3.71 -8.16 -23.29
C ASN A 50 2.68 -9.24 -22.93
N GLN A 51 2.97 -10.52 -23.16
CA GLN A 51 2.11 -11.62 -22.73
C GLN A 51 2.04 -11.71 -21.20
N GLU A 52 3.17 -11.56 -20.51
CA GLU A 52 3.16 -11.55 -19.03
C GLU A 52 2.41 -10.34 -18.45
N THR A 53 2.38 -9.21 -19.16
CA THR A 53 1.48 -8.09 -18.81
C THR A 53 0.01 -8.52 -18.86
N GLU A 54 -0.41 -9.24 -19.91
CA GLU A 54 -1.79 -9.72 -20.00
C GLU A 54 -2.11 -10.80 -18.97
N HIS A 55 -1.15 -11.67 -18.62
CA HIS A 55 -1.30 -12.62 -17.52
C HIS A 55 -1.45 -11.91 -16.17
N ALA A 56 -0.57 -10.95 -15.86
CA ALA A 56 -0.67 -10.13 -14.66
C ALA A 56 -2.02 -9.42 -14.59
N PHE A 57 -2.47 -8.79 -15.69
CA PHE A 57 -3.80 -8.15 -15.73
C PHE A 57 -4.95 -9.16 -15.59
N ALA A 58 -4.84 -10.38 -16.11
CA ALA A 58 -5.85 -11.40 -15.90
C ALA A 58 -5.98 -11.77 -14.41
N HIS A 59 -4.87 -11.91 -13.69
CA HIS A 59 -4.88 -12.13 -12.24
C HIS A 59 -5.41 -10.90 -11.48
N PHE A 60 -4.97 -9.70 -11.85
CA PHE A 60 -5.41 -8.46 -11.20
C PHE A 60 -6.91 -8.21 -11.37
N ARG A 61 -7.50 -8.55 -12.53
CA ARG A 61 -8.97 -8.49 -12.73
C ARG A 61 -9.73 -9.48 -11.86
N LEU A 62 -9.11 -10.61 -11.48
CA LEU A 62 -9.70 -11.56 -10.53
C LEU A 62 -9.60 -11.05 -9.09
N LEU A 63 -8.51 -10.35 -8.74
CA LEU A 63 -8.31 -9.71 -7.43
C LEU A 63 -9.23 -8.51 -7.23
N HIS A 64 -9.41 -7.71 -8.29
CA HIS A 64 -10.17 -6.46 -8.28
C HIS A 64 -11.28 -6.44 -9.34
N PRO A 65 -12.29 -7.32 -9.25
CA PRO A 65 -13.39 -7.36 -10.22
C PRO A 65 -14.17 -6.05 -10.27
N GLU A 66 -14.17 -5.25 -9.20
CA GLU A 66 -14.79 -3.93 -9.12
C GLU A 66 -14.18 -2.90 -10.07
N LEU A 67 -12.94 -3.12 -10.53
CA LEU A 67 -12.25 -2.23 -11.46
C LEU A 67 -12.49 -2.58 -12.93
N VAL A 68 -13.18 -3.69 -13.21
CA VAL A 68 -13.36 -4.19 -14.58
C VAL A 68 -14.42 -3.36 -15.31
N VAL A 69 -13.97 -2.51 -16.23
CA VAL A 69 -14.85 -1.72 -17.10
C VAL A 69 -15.05 -2.42 -18.44
N ALA A 70 -16.16 -3.14 -18.59
CA ALA A 70 -16.50 -3.82 -19.85
C ALA A 70 -17.04 -2.86 -20.92
N ASN A 71 -17.86 -1.88 -20.52
CA ASN A 71 -18.37 -0.83 -21.39
C ASN A 71 -18.35 0.52 -20.64
N PRO A 72 -17.42 1.44 -20.94
CA PRO A 72 -17.35 2.73 -20.25
C PRO A 72 -18.55 3.63 -20.56
N GLU A 73 -19.23 3.43 -21.69
CA GLU A 73 -20.40 4.24 -22.08
C GLU A 73 -21.65 3.88 -21.28
N SER A 74 -21.72 2.67 -20.71
CA SER A 74 -22.85 2.27 -19.86
C SER A 74 -22.73 2.75 -18.42
N LEU A 75 -21.58 3.28 -18.02
CA LEU A 75 -21.35 3.78 -16.67
C LEU A 75 -21.84 5.22 -16.54
N SER A 76 -22.55 5.49 -15.45
CA SER A 76 -22.81 6.84 -14.98
C SER A 76 -21.51 7.55 -14.59
N GLU A 77 -21.54 8.88 -14.56
CA GLU A 77 -20.39 9.68 -14.08
C GLU A 77 -20.01 9.36 -12.62
N GLU A 78 -20.99 8.95 -11.81
CA GLU A 78 -20.75 8.55 -10.42
C GLU A 78 -20.01 7.20 -10.35
N GLU A 79 -20.43 6.19 -11.13
CA GLU A 79 -19.74 4.90 -11.19
C GLU A 79 -18.29 5.06 -11.70
N LYS A 80 -18.08 5.91 -12.71
CA LYS A 80 -16.72 6.22 -13.20
C LYS A 80 -15.85 6.84 -12.11
N LYS A 81 -16.41 7.75 -11.31
CA LYS A 81 -15.70 8.36 -10.18
C LYS A 81 -15.38 7.34 -9.10
N GLN A 82 -16.30 6.44 -8.78
CA GLN A 82 -16.07 5.38 -7.78
C GLN A 82 -14.94 4.42 -8.21
N ILE A 83 -14.93 4.01 -9.47
CA ILE A 83 -13.85 3.16 -10.02
C ILE A 83 -12.51 3.92 -9.98
N ALA A 84 -12.48 5.19 -10.41
CA ALA A 84 -11.27 6.00 -10.36
C ALA A 84 -10.77 6.23 -8.92
N ALA A 85 -11.69 6.42 -7.97
CA ALA A 85 -11.37 6.54 -6.55
C ALA A 85 -10.73 5.25 -6.04
N ARG A 86 -11.27 4.08 -6.38
CA ARG A 86 -10.69 2.79 -5.98
C ARG A 86 -9.30 2.54 -6.57
N CYS A 87 -9.05 3.00 -7.80
CA CYS A 87 -7.69 2.95 -8.37
C CYS A 87 -6.69 3.81 -7.58
N LEU A 88 -7.07 5.04 -7.21
CA LEU A 88 -6.22 5.92 -6.40
C LEU A 88 -5.99 5.36 -5.00
N GLU A 89 -7.02 4.76 -4.43
CA GLU A 89 -6.93 4.10 -3.14
C GLU A 89 -5.90 2.97 -3.14
N LEU A 90 -5.98 2.03 -4.09
CA LEU A 90 -5.00 0.95 -4.22
C LEU A 90 -3.57 1.48 -4.41
N ALA A 91 -3.40 2.56 -5.17
CA ALA A 91 -2.09 3.20 -5.33
C ALA A 91 -1.59 3.78 -4.00
N ILE A 92 -2.45 4.48 -3.26
CA ILE A 92 -2.12 5.04 -1.94
C ILE A 92 -1.80 3.95 -0.93
N GLU A 93 -2.58 2.86 -0.92
CA GLU A 93 -2.37 1.69 -0.06
C GLU A 93 -0.99 1.07 -0.32
N GLY A 94 -0.64 0.84 -1.60
CA GLY A 94 0.65 0.31 -2.02
C GLY A 94 1.81 1.19 -1.56
N GLU A 95 1.81 2.46 -1.95
CA GLU A 95 2.87 3.40 -1.56
C GLU A 95 2.97 3.54 -0.03
N THR A 96 1.83 3.58 0.67
CA THR A 96 1.84 3.65 2.14
C THR A 96 2.51 2.42 2.75
N TYR A 97 2.16 1.21 2.30
CA TYR A 97 2.84 0.00 2.75
C TYR A 97 4.35 0.02 2.47
N GLU A 98 4.74 0.52 1.30
CA GLU A 98 6.14 0.62 0.90
C GLU A 98 6.95 1.52 1.85
N PHE A 99 6.50 2.76 2.11
CA PHE A 99 7.26 3.70 2.96
C PHE A 99 7.05 3.52 4.47
N THR A 100 5.98 2.87 4.93
CA THR A 100 5.76 2.63 6.38
C THR A 100 6.22 1.27 6.87
N THR A 101 6.40 0.30 5.97
CA THR A 101 6.63 -1.10 6.36
C THR A 101 7.72 -1.75 5.53
N MET A 102 7.51 -1.91 4.22
CA MET A 102 8.40 -2.74 3.39
C MET A 102 9.84 -2.20 3.34
N TYR A 103 10.04 -0.94 2.91
CA TYR A 103 11.38 -0.37 2.81
C TYR A 103 12.05 -0.13 4.16
N PRO A 104 11.35 0.32 5.23
CA PRO A 104 11.92 0.37 6.56
C PRO A 104 12.44 -0.98 7.08
N GLU A 105 11.68 -2.07 6.87
CA GLU A 105 12.11 -3.42 7.25
C GLU A 105 13.33 -3.87 6.45
N PHE A 106 13.33 -3.66 5.14
CA PHE A 106 14.46 -4.02 4.26
C PHE A 106 15.72 -3.21 4.58
N TYR A 107 15.56 -1.92 4.87
CA TYR A 107 16.64 -1.06 5.34
C TYR A 107 17.25 -1.60 6.65
N ALA A 108 16.41 -1.90 7.65
CA ALA A 108 16.88 -2.43 8.93
C ALA A 108 17.63 -3.76 8.77
N GLN A 109 17.14 -4.63 7.88
CA GLN A 109 17.82 -5.88 7.54
C GLN A 109 19.16 -5.62 6.85
N ALA A 110 19.22 -4.76 5.83
CA ALA A 110 20.46 -4.42 5.11
C ALA A 110 21.52 -3.81 6.04
N VAL A 111 21.12 -2.96 7.00
CA VAL A 111 22.01 -2.44 8.05
C VAL A 111 22.56 -3.56 8.92
N THR A 112 21.71 -4.52 9.32
CA THR A 112 22.12 -5.69 10.12
C THR A 112 23.14 -6.56 9.37
N GLU A 113 22.92 -6.75 8.07
CA GLU A 113 23.80 -7.51 7.17
C GLU A 113 25.05 -6.72 6.74
N ARG A 114 25.13 -5.43 7.10
CA ARG A 114 26.21 -4.49 6.75
C ARG A 114 26.33 -4.24 5.24
N ASP A 115 25.23 -4.35 4.51
CA ASP A 115 25.14 -3.97 3.10
C ASP A 115 24.76 -2.49 2.97
N ALA A 116 25.78 -1.63 2.94
CA ALA A 116 25.58 -0.19 2.85
C ALA A 116 24.94 0.26 1.52
N SER A 117 25.10 -0.51 0.44
CA SER A 117 24.53 -0.14 -0.86
C SER A 117 23.03 -0.44 -0.89
N ALA A 118 22.64 -1.62 -0.40
CA ALA A 118 21.22 -1.98 -0.27
C ALA A 118 20.51 -1.06 0.72
N ALA A 119 21.14 -0.73 1.86
CA ALA A 119 20.55 0.19 2.82
C ALA A 119 20.32 1.59 2.24
N ALA A 120 21.27 2.13 1.45
CA ALA A 120 21.09 3.42 0.79
C ALA A 120 19.93 3.39 -0.22
N GLU A 121 19.87 2.33 -1.04
CA GLU A 121 18.79 2.14 -2.02
C GLU A 121 17.41 2.08 -1.34
N PHE A 122 17.25 1.25 -0.32
CA PHE A 122 15.96 1.13 0.37
C PHE A 122 15.54 2.43 1.05
N LYS A 123 16.49 3.24 1.53
CA LYS A 123 16.17 4.55 2.11
C LYS A 123 15.70 5.55 1.05
N GLU A 124 16.32 5.56 -0.12
CA GLU A 124 15.89 6.39 -1.25
C GLU A 124 14.48 5.99 -1.73
N GLN A 125 14.22 4.68 -1.87
CA GLN A 125 12.91 4.17 -2.28
C GLN A 125 11.81 4.46 -1.23
N GLU A 126 12.11 4.41 0.06
CA GLU A 126 11.19 4.84 1.13
C GLU A 126 10.78 6.31 0.97
N GLU A 127 11.73 7.19 0.68
CA GLU A 127 11.48 8.62 0.48
C GLU A 127 10.66 8.89 -0.78
N GLU A 128 11.01 8.25 -1.91
CA GLU A 128 10.27 8.35 -3.18
C GLU A 128 8.82 7.86 -3.02
N SER A 129 8.61 6.73 -2.36
CA SER A 129 7.28 6.18 -2.13
C SER A 129 6.41 7.09 -1.25
N ARG A 130 7.01 7.78 -0.27
CA ARG A 130 6.32 8.82 0.52
C ARG A 130 5.86 9.98 -0.36
N GLU A 131 6.68 10.41 -1.31
CA GLU A 131 6.31 11.45 -2.27
C GLU A 131 5.16 10.99 -3.19
N HIS A 132 5.22 9.78 -3.73
CA HIS A 132 4.15 9.20 -4.55
C HIS A 132 2.81 9.15 -3.81
N ALA A 133 2.80 8.66 -2.56
CA ALA A 133 1.59 8.66 -1.75
C ALA A 133 1.01 10.07 -1.58
N GLY A 134 1.86 11.09 -1.38
CA GLY A 134 1.46 12.50 -1.31
C GLY A 134 0.85 13.01 -2.62
N ILE A 135 1.44 12.65 -3.77
CA ILE A 135 0.93 13.00 -5.10
C ILE A 135 -0.45 12.37 -5.33
N PHE A 136 -0.63 11.08 -5.05
CA PHE A 136 -1.92 10.42 -5.24
C PHE A 136 -3.00 10.96 -4.31
N LYS A 137 -2.67 11.27 -3.05
CA LYS A 137 -3.59 11.92 -2.10
C LYS A 137 -4.02 13.30 -2.59
N THR A 138 -3.07 14.07 -3.12
CA THR A 138 -3.35 15.39 -3.72
C THR A 138 -4.25 15.25 -4.94
N ALA A 139 -4.01 14.26 -5.81
CA ALA A 139 -4.87 13.98 -6.95
C ALA A 139 -6.29 13.61 -6.50
N ALA A 140 -6.43 12.67 -5.56
CA ALA A 140 -7.73 12.27 -5.01
C ALA A 140 -8.50 13.47 -4.44
N LYS A 141 -7.83 14.38 -3.73
CA LYS A 141 -8.42 15.63 -3.25
C LYS A 141 -8.90 16.52 -4.38
N ASN A 142 -8.05 16.77 -5.38
CA ASN A 142 -8.35 17.68 -6.47
C ASN A 142 -9.53 17.21 -7.34
N PHE A 143 -9.70 15.89 -7.47
CA PHE A 143 -10.83 15.29 -8.18
C PHE A 143 -12.08 15.08 -7.30
N GLY A 144 -12.03 15.43 -6.01
CA GLY A 144 -13.13 15.22 -5.08
C GLY A 144 -13.43 13.74 -4.79
N LEU A 145 -12.41 12.88 -4.91
CA LEU A 145 -12.50 11.43 -4.77
C LEU A 145 -12.07 10.93 -3.39
N LEU A 146 -11.82 11.83 -2.43
CA LEU A 146 -11.44 11.46 -1.06
C LEU A 146 -12.58 10.81 -0.27
N THR A 147 -13.83 11.25 -0.44
CA THR A 147 -14.95 10.76 0.38
C THR A 147 -15.17 9.24 0.27
N PRO A 148 -15.17 8.62 -0.93
CA PRO A 148 -15.26 7.16 -1.04
C PRO A 148 -14.06 6.41 -0.42
N ILE A 149 -12.86 6.99 -0.49
CA ILE A 149 -11.63 6.42 0.10
C ILE A 149 -11.74 6.40 1.63
N GLU A 150 -12.25 7.49 2.20
CA GLU A 150 -12.48 7.63 3.65
C GLU A 150 -13.53 6.62 4.15
N GLU A 151 -14.60 6.38 3.37
CA GLU A 151 -15.62 5.38 3.69
C GLU A 151 -15.11 3.94 3.58
N TYR A 152 -14.27 3.62 2.58
CA TYR A 152 -13.67 2.29 2.45
C TYR A 152 -12.71 2.01 3.60
N HIS A 153 -11.80 2.93 3.93
CA HIS A 153 -10.92 2.81 5.08
C HIS A 153 -11.74 2.58 6.36
N ALA A 154 -12.75 3.41 6.62
CA ALA A 154 -13.65 3.22 7.77
C ALA A 154 -14.36 1.85 7.78
N LYS A 155 -14.75 1.32 6.62
CA LYS A 155 -15.38 0.00 6.48
C LYS A 155 -14.41 -1.15 6.72
N GLN A 156 -13.19 -1.09 6.20
CA GLN A 156 -12.17 -2.12 6.45
C GLN A 156 -11.82 -2.19 7.95
N TYR A 157 -11.74 -1.03 8.62
CA TYR A 157 -11.58 -1.00 10.08
C TYR A 157 -12.81 -1.55 10.82
N GLY A 158 -14.02 -1.30 10.33
CA GLY A 158 -15.25 -1.89 10.86
C GLY A 158 -15.29 -3.41 10.73
N VAL A 159 -14.79 -3.96 9.62
CA VAL A 159 -14.67 -5.41 9.39
C VAL A 159 -13.58 -6.02 10.27
N ALA A 160 -12.42 -5.37 10.39
CA ALA A 160 -11.36 -5.78 11.31
C ALA A 160 -11.85 -5.77 12.77
N LEU A 161 -12.64 -4.77 13.17
CA LEU A 161 -13.27 -4.67 14.48
C LEU A 161 -14.31 -5.79 14.70
N GLN A 162 -15.16 -6.07 13.72
CA GLN A 162 -16.12 -7.18 13.80
C GLN A 162 -15.44 -8.57 13.82
N ALA A 163 -14.32 -8.73 13.12
CA ALA A 163 -13.50 -9.94 13.16
C ALA A 163 -12.86 -10.13 14.55
N LEU A 164 -12.47 -9.05 15.21
CA LEU A 164 -11.99 -9.04 16.60
C LEU A 164 -13.12 -9.33 17.61
N GLU A 165 -14.34 -8.84 17.36
CA GLU A 165 -15.52 -9.05 18.22
C GLU A 165 -16.11 -10.46 18.09
N SER A 166 -15.98 -11.10 16.93
CA SER A 166 -16.49 -12.45 16.65
C SER A 166 -15.57 -13.59 17.13
N GLY A 167 -14.42 -13.27 17.73
CA GLY A 167 -13.66 -14.19 18.58
C GLY A 167 -12.84 -15.27 17.86
N THR A 168 -12.51 -15.10 16.58
CA THR A 168 -11.62 -16.03 15.85
C THR A 168 -10.17 -15.54 15.72
N ALA A 169 -9.87 -14.29 16.11
CA ALA A 169 -8.52 -13.76 16.20
C ALA A 169 -7.96 -13.94 17.62
N SER A 170 -6.86 -14.69 17.74
CA SER A 170 -6.06 -14.65 18.97
C SER A 170 -5.46 -13.25 19.11
N LYS A 171 -5.89 -12.52 20.15
CA LYS A 171 -5.31 -11.23 20.52
C LYS A 171 -3.80 -11.41 20.75
N ALA A 172 -2.97 -10.86 19.88
CA ALA A 172 -1.72 -10.29 20.38
C ALA A 172 -2.13 -9.18 21.36
N PRO A 173 -1.58 -9.13 22.58
CA PRO A 173 -1.95 -8.06 23.51
C PRO A 173 -1.65 -6.73 22.84
N ALA A 174 -2.67 -5.85 22.78
CA ALA A 174 -2.42 -4.42 22.57
C ALA A 174 -1.27 -4.04 23.48
N ASP A 175 -0.27 -3.35 22.94
CA ASP A 175 0.90 -2.99 23.72
C ASP A 175 0.40 -2.12 24.88
N SER A 176 0.32 -2.71 26.07
CA SER A 176 -0.32 -2.09 27.25
C SER A 176 0.42 -0.84 27.76
N ASN A 177 1.49 -0.46 27.05
CA ASN A 177 2.27 0.72 27.26
C ASN A 177 1.83 1.84 26.30
N PRO A 178 1.20 2.92 26.80
CA PRO A 178 0.82 4.08 26.00
C PRO A 178 1.99 4.73 25.24
N ALA A 179 3.23 4.48 25.66
CA ALA A 179 4.43 5.00 25.02
C ALA A 179 4.86 4.26 23.74
N THR A 180 4.26 3.11 23.41
CA THR A 180 4.58 2.32 22.21
C THR A 180 3.36 1.99 21.35
N GLN A 181 2.15 2.29 21.82
CA GLN A 181 0.92 2.10 21.06
C GLN A 181 0.90 3.01 19.82
N LYS A 182 0.97 2.40 18.63
CA LYS A 182 0.79 3.06 17.33
C LYS A 182 -0.68 3.49 17.11
N TRP A 183 -0.92 4.55 16.36
CA TRP A 183 -2.26 5.07 16.08
C TRP A 183 -2.46 5.29 14.61
N ILE A 184 -3.59 4.84 14.06
CA ILE A 184 -3.89 4.96 12.64
C ILE A 184 -4.95 6.03 12.40
N CYS A 185 -4.69 6.92 11.44
CA CYS A 185 -5.64 7.90 10.98
C CYS A 185 -6.77 7.22 10.20
N LEU A 186 -8.02 7.35 10.65
CA LEU A 186 -9.19 6.81 9.95
C LEU A 186 -9.41 7.44 8.57
N GLN A 187 -8.83 8.62 8.31
CA GLN A 187 -9.00 9.32 7.05
C GLN A 187 -8.00 8.88 5.98
N CYS A 188 -6.73 8.71 6.35
CA CYS A 188 -5.64 8.52 5.39
C CYS A 188 -4.72 7.34 5.72
N SER A 189 -5.06 6.59 6.76
CA SER A 189 -4.36 5.38 7.20
C SER A 189 -2.90 5.59 7.59
N VAL A 190 -2.42 6.85 7.71
CA VAL A 190 -1.10 7.10 8.28
C VAL A 190 -1.06 6.60 9.71
N ILE A 191 0.00 5.88 10.02
CA ILE A 191 0.27 5.42 11.37
C ILE A 191 1.19 6.43 12.04
N TYR A 192 0.71 7.03 13.13
CA TYR A 192 1.57 7.68 14.10
C TYR A 192 2.24 6.62 14.96
N ASP A 193 3.57 6.56 14.90
CA ASP A 193 4.39 5.76 15.80
C ASP A 193 5.02 6.67 16.88
N PRO A 194 4.70 6.47 18.17
CA PRO A 194 5.35 7.19 19.26
C PRO A 194 6.88 7.12 19.22
N ALA A 195 7.48 6.04 18.72
CA ALA A 195 8.94 5.88 18.63
C ALA A 195 9.56 6.88 17.65
N GLU A 196 8.84 7.25 16.59
CA GLU A 196 9.28 8.21 15.57
C GLU A 196 8.84 9.63 15.88
N GLY A 197 7.65 9.79 16.48
CA GLY A 197 7.02 11.11 16.65
C GLY A 197 6.51 11.68 15.32
N ASP A 198 6.48 13.00 15.22
CA ASP A 198 6.15 13.75 14.00
C ASP A 198 6.99 15.04 14.01
N LEU A 199 8.26 14.90 13.63
CA LEU A 199 9.26 15.98 13.71
C LEU A 199 8.87 17.22 12.90
N ASP A 200 8.20 17.01 11.76
CA ASP A 200 7.78 18.10 10.87
C ASP A 200 6.70 18.97 11.52
N SER A 201 5.83 18.36 12.34
CA SER A 201 4.85 19.08 13.17
C SER A 201 5.37 19.44 14.56
N GLY A 202 6.66 19.18 14.85
CA GLY A 202 7.30 19.49 16.13
C GLY A 202 7.05 18.50 17.26
N ILE A 203 6.57 17.29 16.96
CA ILE A 203 6.37 16.20 17.91
C ILE A 203 7.63 15.34 17.96
N ALA A 204 8.31 15.32 19.10
CA ALA A 204 9.56 14.59 19.25
C ALA A 204 9.37 13.06 19.27
N PRO A 205 10.36 12.28 18.81
CA PRO A 205 10.46 10.84 19.05
C PRO A 205 10.25 10.50 20.53
N GLY A 206 9.53 9.42 20.79
CA GLY A 206 9.12 8.97 22.12
C GLY A 206 7.86 9.65 22.68
N THR A 207 7.19 10.53 21.92
CA THR A 207 5.97 11.20 22.40
C THR A 207 4.76 10.25 22.31
N PRO A 208 4.10 9.88 23.42
CA PRO A 208 2.86 9.10 23.36
C PRO A 208 1.77 9.88 22.62
N PHE A 209 0.88 9.20 21.87
CA PHE A 209 -0.20 9.87 21.14
C PHE A 209 -1.09 10.74 22.06
N ALA A 210 -1.31 10.30 23.30
CA ALA A 210 -2.06 11.05 24.30
C ALA A 210 -1.42 12.41 24.65
N ALA A 211 -0.09 12.53 24.53
CA ALA A 211 0.68 13.74 24.84
C ALA A 211 0.79 14.72 23.66
N ILE A 212 0.35 14.32 22.45
CA ILE A 212 0.28 15.22 21.31
C ILE A 212 -0.74 16.35 21.60
N PRO A 213 -0.45 17.62 21.25
CA PRO A 213 -1.41 18.72 21.37
C PRO A 213 -2.75 18.44 20.64
N GLU A 214 -3.86 18.96 21.17
CA GLU A 214 -5.20 18.74 20.58
C GLU A 214 -5.41 19.48 19.25
N ASP A 215 -4.63 20.53 19.00
CA ASP A 215 -4.58 21.28 17.74
C ASP A 215 -3.64 20.67 16.70
N TRP A 216 -2.91 19.62 17.05
CA TRP A 216 -2.18 18.83 16.07
C TRP A 216 -3.15 18.22 15.05
N SER A 217 -2.74 18.34 13.80
CA SER A 217 -3.45 17.82 12.65
C SER A 217 -2.59 16.76 11.98
N CYS A 218 -3.22 15.72 11.47
CA CYS A 218 -2.57 14.67 10.71
C CYS A 218 -1.64 15.28 9.65
N PRO A 219 -0.34 14.97 9.63
CA PRO A 219 0.61 15.57 8.70
C PRO A 219 0.29 15.19 7.24
N ILE A 220 -0.48 14.11 7.06
CA ILE A 220 -0.82 13.59 5.74
C ILE A 220 -2.11 14.19 5.18
N CYS A 221 -3.17 14.35 5.99
CA CYS A 221 -4.49 14.78 5.48
C CYS A 221 -5.13 15.96 6.22
N GLY A 222 -4.49 16.47 7.27
CA GLY A 222 -4.95 17.66 7.99
C GLY A 222 -6.18 17.46 8.87
N VAL A 223 -6.70 16.23 9.00
CA VAL A 223 -7.76 15.95 9.99
C VAL A 223 -7.21 16.04 11.40
N THR A 224 -8.09 16.36 12.33
CA THR A 224 -7.70 16.51 13.74
C THR A 224 -7.27 15.18 14.36
N LYS A 225 -6.52 15.25 15.45
CA LYS A 225 -6.13 14.12 16.33
C LYS A 225 -7.28 13.15 16.66
N LYS A 226 -8.53 13.63 16.72
CA LYS A 226 -9.73 12.82 17.02
C LYS A 226 -10.05 11.76 15.97
N SER A 227 -9.51 11.89 14.76
CA SER A 227 -9.71 10.93 13.68
C SER A 227 -8.71 9.77 13.73
N PHE A 228 -7.97 9.59 14.83
CA PHE A 228 -7.06 8.46 15.01
C PHE A 228 -7.64 7.44 15.98
N VAL A 229 -7.35 6.18 15.72
CA VAL A 229 -7.68 5.05 16.61
C VAL A 229 -6.42 4.22 16.88
N PRO A 230 -6.36 3.48 18.00
CA PRO A 230 -5.25 2.56 18.25
C PRO A 230 -5.09 1.58 17.07
N TYR A 231 -3.89 1.54 16.50
CA TYR A 231 -3.55 0.59 15.46
C TYR A 231 -3.19 -0.75 16.08
N GLN A 232 -3.70 -1.83 15.51
CA GLN A 232 -3.31 -3.19 15.86
C GLN A 232 -2.77 -3.85 14.61
N GLU A 233 -1.49 -4.25 14.63
CA GLU A 233 -0.92 -5.04 13.56
C GLU A 233 -1.72 -6.35 13.42
N PRO A 234 -2.15 -6.72 12.21
CA PRO A 234 -2.74 -8.02 11.98
C PRO A 234 -1.73 -9.09 12.37
N ALA A 235 -2.06 -9.90 13.39
CA ALA A 235 -1.26 -11.08 13.68
C ALA A 235 -1.42 -12.06 12.50
N ILE A 236 -0.36 -12.24 11.72
CA ILE A 236 -0.30 -13.32 10.74
C ILE A 236 -0.34 -14.63 11.55
N ALA A 237 -1.46 -15.34 11.47
CA ALA A 237 -1.57 -16.66 12.07
C ALA A 237 -0.62 -17.62 11.34
N ALA A 238 0.33 -18.19 12.08
CA ALA A 238 1.21 -19.26 11.64
C ALA A 238 0.47 -20.60 11.49
#